data_AF-A0A7M6DKA4-F1
#
_entry.id   AF-A0A7M6DKA4-F1
#
_cell.length_a   1.000
_cell.length_b   1.000
_cell.length_c   1.000
_cell.angle_alpha   90.00
_cell.angle_beta   90.00
_cell.angle_gamma   90.00
#
_symmetry.space_group_name_H-M   'P 1'
#
loop_
_entity.id
_entity.type
_entity.pdbx_description
1 polymer ?
#
loop_
_entity_poly.entity_id
_entity_poly.type
_entity_poly.pdbx_seq_one_letter_code
_entity_poly.pdbx_strand_id
1 'polypeptide(L)'
;VMNPLDIISSTPHVRTFSGRAQYQSCFGLAMLFDRAGGQQTAKMAEAIEKTTLKSQHIEDLIKEIRVEWDEWDLRDNNQIDDMLDFNAFYNGFMAPYFGCYRCDETRKALKALDMDSDGWIDWNEFLVYLKWAGNAYPDTHTARELLDLAFKDGLLPAMQDVLVGTVKDKIEASKK
;
A
#
# COMPACT_ATOMS: atom_id res chain seq x y z
N VAL A 1 36.39 15.09 -19.17
CA VAL A 1 35.59 15.53 -18.00
C VAL A 1 34.15 15.21 -18.34
N MET A 2 33.62 14.09 -17.83
CA MET A 2 32.26 13.65 -18.14
C MET A 2 31.26 14.38 -17.25
N ASN A 3 30.13 14.77 -17.83
CA ASN A 3 29.04 15.48 -17.17
C ASN A 3 28.30 14.49 -16.25
N PRO A 4 28.07 14.80 -14.96
CA PRO A 4 27.39 13.91 -14.02
C PRO A 4 25.94 13.53 -14.42
N LEU A 5 25.37 14.17 -15.45
CA LEU A 5 24.06 13.82 -16.03
C LEU A 5 24.10 12.62 -16.99
N ASP A 6 25.28 12.25 -17.52
CA ASP A 6 25.40 11.17 -18.52
C ASP A 6 25.44 9.77 -17.87
N ILE A 7 25.60 9.68 -16.55
CA ILE A 7 25.67 8.41 -15.80
C ILE A 7 24.26 7.81 -15.56
N ILE A 8 23.20 8.60 -15.71
CA ILE A 8 21.81 8.18 -15.45
C ILE A 8 21.19 7.48 -16.69
N SER A 9 21.88 7.49 -17.84
CA SER A 9 21.32 7.05 -19.12
C SER A 9 21.56 5.57 -19.49
N SER A 10 22.29 4.78 -18.69
CA SER A 10 22.78 3.46 -19.13
C SER A 10 22.28 2.24 -18.34
N THR A 11 21.20 2.35 -17.58
CA THR A 11 20.55 1.20 -16.94
C THR A 11 19.19 0.89 -17.57
N PRO A 12 18.90 -0.40 -17.85
CA PRO A 12 17.73 -0.79 -18.61
C PRO A 12 16.44 -0.54 -17.82
N HIS A 13 15.55 0.26 -18.41
CA HIS A 13 14.10 0.32 -18.16
C HIS A 13 13.62 0.21 -16.70
N VAL A 14 14.15 1.06 -15.81
CA VAL A 14 13.38 1.44 -14.63
C VAL A 14 12.29 2.39 -15.12
N ARG A 15 11.06 1.90 -15.28
CA ARG A 15 9.87 2.72 -15.54
C ARG A 15 9.71 3.65 -14.34
N THR A 16 10.35 4.81 -14.37
CA THR A 16 10.07 5.92 -13.47
C THR A 16 8.73 6.52 -13.91
N PHE A 17 7.64 5.86 -13.54
CA PHE A 17 6.31 6.43 -13.68
C PHE A 17 6.28 7.66 -12.76
N SER A 18 6.27 8.86 -13.34
CA SER A 18 6.56 10.11 -12.64
C SER A 18 5.61 10.35 -11.46
N GLY A 19 6.16 10.51 -10.25
CA GLY A 19 5.45 10.63 -8.97
C GLY A 19 4.56 11.86 -8.76
N ARG A 20 4.08 12.55 -9.81
CA ARG A 20 3.03 13.58 -9.69
C ARG A 20 1.68 13.14 -10.24
N ALA A 21 1.65 12.32 -11.29
CA ALA A 21 0.40 11.86 -11.88
C ALA A 21 -0.31 10.81 -11.01
N GLN A 22 0.47 10.01 -10.27
CA GLN A 22 -0.03 8.97 -9.37
C GLN A 22 -0.87 9.52 -8.21
N TYR A 23 -0.65 10.79 -7.83
CA TYR A 23 -1.36 11.49 -6.75
C TYR A 23 -2.50 12.39 -7.24
N GLN A 24 -2.93 12.25 -8.50
CA GLN A 24 -4.08 12.99 -9.04
C GLN A 24 -5.42 12.24 -8.90
N SER A 25 -5.39 11.01 -8.37
CA SER A 25 -6.57 10.23 -8.00
C SER A 25 -6.88 10.39 -6.52
N CYS A 26 -8.12 10.10 -6.11
CA CYS A 26 -8.49 10.04 -4.69
C CYS A 26 -7.64 9.03 -3.92
N PHE A 27 -7.28 7.90 -4.53
CA PHE A 27 -6.42 6.87 -3.94
C PHE A 27 -5.00 7.40 -3.67
N GLY A 28 -4.41 8.07 -4.68
CA GLY A 28 -3.10 8.67 -4.51
C GLY A 28 -3.10 9.79 -3.48
N LEU A 29 -4.13 10.66 -3.49
CA LEU A 29 -4.27 11.69 -2.46
C LEU A 29 -4.39 11.10 -1.05
N ALA A 30 -5.08 9.97 -0.88
CA ALA A 30 -5.15 9.27 0.40
C ALA A 30 -3.77 8.77 0.86
N MET A 31 -3.00 8.14 -0.03
CA MET A 31 -1.61 7.72 0.27
C MET A 31 -0.70 8.91 0.60
N LEU A 32 -0.87 10.05 -0.08
CA LEU A 32 -0.09 11.26 0.21
C LEU A 32 -0.48 11.88 1.55
N PHE A 33 -1.76 11.85 1.90
CA PHE A 33 -2.26 12.38 3.16
C PHE A 33 -1.73 11.58 4.35
N ASP A 34 -1.81 10.25 4.27
CA ASP A 34 -1.21 9.33 5.24
C ASP A 34 0.30 9.59 5.38
N ARG A 35 1.04 9.63 4.27
CA ARG A 35 2.48 9.93 4.26
C ARG A 35 2.84 11.29 4.87
N ALA A 36 1.94 12.26 4.83
CA ALA A 36 2.12 13.57 5.46
C ALA A 36 1.86 13.56 6.98
N GLY A 37 1.52 12.41 7.56
CA GLY A 37 1.13 12.23 8.96
C GLY A 37 -0.36 12.45 9.22
N GLY A 38 -1.18 12.49 8.17
CA GLY A 38 -2.63 12.42 8.28
C GLY A 38 -3.09 10.98 8.54
N GLN A 39 -4.35 10.80 8.90
CA GLN A 39 -4.96 9.49 9.10
C GLN A 39 -6.17 9.34 8.19
N GLN A 40 -6.40 8.15 7.65
CA GLN A 40 -7.58 7.92 6.83
C GLN A 40 -8.85 8.22 7.64
N THR A 41 -9.79 8.96 7.05
CA THR A 41 -11.09 9.24 7.69
C THR A 41 -12.18 8.39 7.06
N ALA A 42 -13.27 8.13 7.79
CA ALA A 42 -14.41 7.39 7.26
C ALA A 42 -14.97 7.98 5.93
N LYS A 43 -14.92 9.31 5.75
CA LYS A 43 -15.33 9.95 4.50
C LYS A 43 -14.37 9.69 3.34
N MET A 44 -13.07 9.56 3.63
CA MET A 44 -12.08 9.17 2.63
C MET A 44 -12.27 7.72 2.23
N ALA A 45 -12.45 6.81 3.20
CA ALA A 45 -12.78 5.42 2.96
C ALA A 45 -14.02 5.27 2.06
N GLU A 46 -15.13 5.95 2.42
CA GLU A 46 -16.37 5.96 1.64
C GLU A 46 -16.17 6.50 0.21
N ALA A 47 -15.37 7.56 0.04
CA ALA A 47 -15.07 8.11 -1.27
C ALA A 47 -14.23 7.15 -2.12
N ILE A 48 -13.28 6.45 -1.52
CA ILE A 48 -12.43 5.45 -2.17
C ILE A 48 -13.27 4.25 -2.60
N GLU A 49 -14.12 3.73 -1.73
CA GLU A 49 -15.02 2.62 -2.01
C GLU A 49 -15.91 2.94 -3.23
N LYS A 50 -16.56 4.11 -3.22
CA LYS A 50 -17.47 4.56 -4.30
C LYS A 50 -16.78 4.89 -5.62
N THR A 51 -15.47 5.19 -5.59
CA THR A 51 -14.76 5.53 -6.82
C THR A 51 -14.51 4.27 -7.63
N THR A 52 -15.11 4.18 -8.81
CA THR A 52 -14.86 3.09 -9.76
C THR A 52 -13.61 3.38 -10.61
N LEU A 53 -12.88 2.32 -10.92
CA LEU A 53 -11.79 2.37 -11.87
C LEU A 53 -12.32 2.39 -13.30
N LYS A 54 -11.52 2.96 -14.21
CA LYS A 54 -11.88 3.02 -15.63
C LYS A 54 -11.89 1.64 -16.29
N SER A 55 -11.08 0.71 -15.77
CA SER A 55 -10.94 -0.63 -16.31
C SER A 55 -11.80 -1.60 -15.50
N GLN A 56 -12.84 -2.16 -16.14
CA GLN A 56 -13.67 -3.21 -15.54
C GLN A 56 -12.85 -4.46 -15.22
N HIS A 57 -11.84 -4.77 -16.03
CA HIS A 57 -10.95 -5.89 -15.78
C HIS A 57 -10.25 -5.77 -14.42
N ILE A 58 -9.74 -4.57 -14.10
CA ILE A 58 -9.08 -4.34 -12.81
C ILE A 58 -10.08 -4.47 -11.65
N GLU A 59 -11.30 -3.97 -11.80
CA GLU A 59 -12.36 -4.17 -10.79
C GLU A 59 -12.64 -5.67 -10.56
N ASP A 60 -12.60 -6.48 -11.62
CA ASP A 60 -12.78 -7.92 -11.50
C ASP A 60 -11.58 -8.60 -10.80
N LEU A 61 -10.35 -8.14 -11.07
CA LEU A 61 -9.17 -8.59 -10.31
C LEU A 61 -9.26 -8.22 -8.83
N ILE A 62 -9.77 -7.03 -8.49
CA ILE A 62 -9.99 -6.62 -7.09
C ILE A 62 -11.04 -7.53 -6.43
N LYS A 63 -12.09 -7.92 -7.14
CA LYS A 63 -13.07 -8.89 -6.62
C LYS A 63 -12.46 -10.27 -6.37
N GLU A 64 -11.52 -10.72 -7.20
CA GLU A 64 -10.78 -11.97 -6.95
C GLU A 64 -9.96 -11.87 -5.65
N ILE A 65 -9.25 -10.76 -5.44
CA ILE A 65 -8.51 -10.50 -4.19
C ILE A 65 -9.47 -10.40 -3.00
N ARG A 66 -10.67 -9.83 -3.19
CA ARG A 66 -11.69 -9.74 -2.16
C ARG A 66 -12.16 -11.12 -1.69
N VAL A 67 -12.31 -12.09 -2.60
CA VAL A 67 -12.64 -13.47 -2.21
C VAL A 67 -11.53 -14.07 -1.34
N GLU A 68 -10.26 -13.85 -1.69
CA GLU A 68 -9.14 -14.28 -0.84
C GLU A 68 -9.14 -13.58 0.52
N TRP A 69 -9.47 -12.28 0.55
CA TRP A 69 -9.63 -11.52 1.80
C TRP A 69 -10.70 -12.14 2.70
N ASP A 70 -11.90 -12.38 2.17
CA ASP A 70 -13.02 -12.94 2.94
C ASP A 70 -12.68 -14.32 3.54
N GLU A 71 -11.86 -15.12 2.85
CA GLU A 71 -11.36 -16.39 3.39
C GLU A 71 -10.41 -16.22 4.58
N TRP A 72 -9.57 -15.18 4.57
CA TRP A 72 -8.67 -14.86 5.68
C TRP A 72 -9.41 -14.19 6.84
N ASP A 73 -10.35 -13.31 6.54
CA ASP A 73 -11.19 -12.58 7.50
C ASP A 73 -11.94 -13.59 8.38
N LEU A 74 -12.61 -14.54 7.73
CA LEU A 74 -13.28 -15.63 8.41
C LEU A 74 -12.35 -16.49 9.27
N ARG A 75 -11.06 -16.65 8.90
CA ARG A 75 -10.11 -17.48 9.65
C ARG A 75 -9.49 -16.78 10.85
N ASP A 76 -9.37 -15.45 10.80
CA ASP A 76 -8.67 -14.69 11.84
C ASP A 76 -9.45 -14.75 13.16
N ASN A 77 -10.73 -14.36 13.12
CA ASN A 77 -11.55 -14.24 14.32
C ASN A 77 -12.88 -15.04 14.25
N ASN A 78 -13.04 -15.94 13.26
CA ASN A 78 -14.30 -16.64 12.99
C ASN A 78 -15.49 -15.68 12.76
N GLN A 79 -15.21 -14.45 12.34
CA GLN A 79 -16.19 -13.43 12.00
C GLN A 79 -15.76 -12.75 10.70
N ILE A 80 -16.73 -12.26 9.95
CA ILE A 80 -16.47 -11.41 8.78
C ILE A 80 -16.73 -9.99 9.26
N ASP A 81 -15.66 -9.25 9.57
CA ASP A 81 -15.69 -7.89 10.10
C ASP A 81 -14.92 -6.90 9.23
N ASP A 82 -14.37 -7.33 8.10
CA ASP A 82 -13.53 -6.54 7.20
C ASP A 82 -12.20 -6.07 7.83
N MET A 83 -11.75 -6.75 8.90
CA MET A 83 -10.57 -6.39 9.67
C MET A 83 -9.64 -7.60 9.84
N LEU A 84 -8.40 -7.47 9.36
CA LEU A 84 -7.37 -8.48 9.57
C LEU A 84 -6.35 -8.02 10.60
N ASP A 85 -6.03 -8.91 11.54
CA ASP A 85 -4.84 -8.71 12.36
C ASP A 85 -3.57 -8.77 11.49
N PHE A 86 -2.48 -8.20 12.01
CA PHE A 86 -1.22 -8.16 11.28
C PHE A 86 -0.65 -9.54 10.91
N ASN A 87 -0.95 -10.60 11.70
CA ASN A 87 -0.51 -11.96 11.37
C ASN A 87 -1.33 -12.53 10.21
N ALA A 88 -2.65 -12.40 10.25
CA ALA A 88 -3.58 -12.88 9.24
C ALA A 88 -3.29 -12.19 7.90
N PHE A 89 -3.20 -10.86 7.90
CA PHE A 89 -2.85 -10.12 6.68
C PHE A 89 -1.47 -10.51 6.16
N TYR A 90 -0.47 -10.67 7.05
CA TYR A 90 0.86 -11.09 6.61
C TYR A 90 0.84 -12.47 5.95
N ASN A 91 0.18 -13.45 6.59
CA ASN A 91 0.16 -14.82 6.10
C ASN A 91 -0.62 -14.94 4.79
N GLY A 92 -1.69 -14.16 4.61
CA GLY A 92 -2.48 -14.16 3.38
C GLY A 92 -1.77 -13.45 2.24
N PHE A 93 -1.28 -12.24 2.48
CA PHE A 93 -0.91 -11.35 1.37
C PHE A 93 0.58 -11.01 1.32
N MET A 94 1.27 -10.90 2.46
CA MET A 94 2.65 -10.37 2.48
C MET A 94 3.74 -11.43 2.50
N ALA A 95 3.47 -12.65 2.96
CA ALA A 95 4.47 -13.70 3.10
C ALA A 95 5.29 -13.97 1.81
N PRO A 96 4.73 -13.86 0.58
CA PRO A 96 5.51 -13.98 -0.65
C PRO A 96 6.51 -12.84 -0.90
N TYR A 97 6.30 -11.67 -0.29
CA TYR A 97 7.09 -10.46 -0.50
C TYR A 97 8.06 -10.17 0.64
N PHE A 98 7.70 -10.61 1.85
CA PHE A 98 8.46 -10.40 3.07
C PHE A 98 8.82 -11.76 3.66
N GLY A 99 10.11 -12.12 3.65
CA GLY A 99 10.57 -13.41 4.18
C GLY A 99 10.62 -13.51 5.70
N CYS A 100 10.34 -12.41 6.43
CA CYS A 100 10.48 -12.35 7.88
C CYS A 100 9.38 -11.50 8.52
N TYR A 101 8.41 -12.15 9.17
CA TYR A 101 7.30 -11.47 9.84
C TYR A 101 7.77 -10.48 10.93
N ARG A 102 8.71 -10.90 11.77
CA ARG A 102 9.18 -10.13 12.93
C ARG A 102 10.29 -9.13 12.62
N CYS A 103 10.62 -8.93 11.36
CA CYS A 103 11.65 -7.95 10.98
C CYS A 103 11.06 -6.54 11.00
N ASP A 104 11.93 -5.55 11.25
CA ASP A 104 11.53 -4.15 11.33
C ASP A 104 10.86 -3.67 10.03
N GLU A 105 11.27 -4.22 8.88
CA GLU A 105 10.69 -3.87 7.58
C GLU A 105 9.24 -4.32 7.47
N THR A 106 8.93 -5.58 7.76
CA THR A 106 7.55 -6.08 7.73
C THR A 106 6.64 -5.34 8.70
N ARG A 107 7.13 -5.03 9.91
CA ARG A 107 6.36 -4.20 10.86
C ARG A 107 6.07 -2.80 10.32
N LYS A 108 7.00 -2.19 9.57
CA LYS A 108 6.78 -0.88 8.95
C LYS A 108 5.80 -0.98 7.79
N ALA A 109 5.84 -2.07 7.04
CA ALA A 109 4.90 -2.33 5.96
C ALA A 109 3.48 -2.47 6.51
N LEU A 110 3.29 -3.27 7.56
CA LEU A 110 2.00 -3.41 8.24
C LEU A 110 1.49 -2.07 8.80
N LYS A 111 2.37 -1.30 9.44
CA LYS A 111 2.03 0.05 9.93
C LYS A 111 1.76 1.09 8.84
N ALA A 112 2.25 0.88 7.64
CA ALA A 112 1.96 1.77 6.51
C ALA A 112 0.62 1.39 5.84
N LEU A 113 0.16 0.16 6.02
CA LEU A 113 -1.18 -0.27 5.60
C LEU A 113 -2.25 0.24 6.57
N ASP A 114 -1.98 0.18 7.87
CA ASP A 114 -2.78 0.72 8.97
C ASP A 114 -2.76 2.28 8.96
N MET A 115 -3.55 2.86 8.05
CA MET A 115 -3.62 4.29 7.75
C MET A 115 -4.39 5.09 8.80
N ASP A 116 -5.24 4.46 9.61
CA ASP A 116 -5.90 5.13 10.73
C ASP A 116 -5.25 4.84 12.10
N SER A 117 -4.26 3.93 12.12
CA SER A 117 -3.44 3.58 13.28
C SER A 117 -4.21 2.88 14.40
N ASP A 118 -5.24 2.11 14.07
CA ASP A 118 -6.02 1.34 15.04
C ASP A 118 -5.38 -0.02 15.41
N GLY A 119 -4.33 -0.43 14.67
CA GLY A 119 -3.58 -1.65 14.87
C GLY A 119 -4.10 -2.87 14.11
N TRP A 120 -5.10 -2.67 13.25
CA TRP A 120 -5.66 -3.65 12.32
C TRP A 120 -5.40 -3.21 10.89
N ILE A 121 -5.75 -4.06 9.93
CA ILE A 121 -5.77 -3.68 8.52
C ILE A 121 -7.20 -3.87 8.05
N ASP A 122 -7.86 -2.76 7.74
CA ASP A 122 -9.20 -2.78 7.18
C ASP A 122 -9.15 -3.09 5.68
N TRP A 123 -10.23 -3.68 5.16
CA TRP A 123 -10.39 -3.83 3.72
C TRP A 123 -10.24 -2.49 2.98
N ASN A 124 -10.76 -1.39 3.54
CA ASN A 124 -10.72 -0.08 2.89
C ASN A 124 -9.30 0.47 2.77
N GLU A 125 -8.45 0.22 3.76
CA GLU A 125 -7.04 0.59 3.75
C GLU A 125 -6.29 -0.18 2.67
N PHE A 126 -6.51 -1.49 2.61
CA PHE A 126 -5.90 -2.31 1.58
C PHE A 126 -6.42 -1.95 0.18
N LEU A 127 -7.72 -1.66 0.06
CA LEU A 127 -8.37 -1.24 -1.18
C LEU A 127 -7.76 0.04 -1.76
N VAL A 128 -7.25 0.95 -0.92
CA VAL A 128 -6.51 2.14 -1.39
C VAL A 128 -5.35 1.73 -2.27
N TYR A 129 -4.53 0.78 -1.81
CA TYR A 129 -3.34 0.32 -2.53
C TYR A 129 -3.72 -0.44 -3.81
N LEU A 130 -4.76 -1.28 -3.76
CA LEU A 130 -5.25 -2.01 -4.93
C LEU A 130 -5.80 -1.08 -6.02
N LYS A 131 -6.65 -0.11 -5.64
CA LYS A 131 -7.20 0.86 -6.59
C LYS A 131 -6.15 1.83 -7.09
N TRP A 132 -5.19 2.20 -6.26
CA TRP A 132 -4.03 2.98 -6.70
C TRP A 132 -3.23 2.22 -7.76
N ALA A 133 -2.87 0.96 -7.51
CA ALA A 133 -2.11 0.13 -8.45
C ALA A 133 -2.89 -0.08 -9.75
N GLY A 134 -4.18 -0.39 -9.65
CA GLY A 134 -5.08 -0.54 -10.78
C GLY A 134 -5.25 0.71 -11.63
N ASN A 135 -5.24 1.88 -11.00
CA ASN A 135 -5.28 3.17 -11.71
C ASN A 135 -3.93 3.52 -12.35
N ALA A 136 -2.81 3.15 -11.70
CA ALA A 136 -1.46 3.40 -12.22
C ALA A 136 -1.08 2.45 -13.36
N TYR A 137 -1.59 1.21 -13.30
CA TYR A 137 -1.25 0.10 -14.19
C TYR A 137 -2.53 -0.54 -14.77
N PRO A 138 -3.23 0.14 -15.70
CA PRO A 138 -4.51 -0.35 -16.23
C PRO A 138 -4.39 -1.64 -17.07
N ASP A 139 -3.17 -1.99 -17.50
CA ASP A 139 -2.84 -3.17 -18.32
C ASP A 139 -2.44 -4.39 -17.46
N THR A 140 -2.62 -4.36 -16.15
CA THR A 140 -2.39 -5.53 -15.28
C THR A 140 -3.35 -6.67 -15.63
N HIS A 141 -2.83 -7.89 -15.73
CA HIS A 141 -3.59 -9.04 -16.27
C HIS A 141 -4.13 -9.99 -15.21
N THR A 142 -3.54 -9.98 -14.01
CA THR A 142 -3.86 -10.96 -12.95
C THR A 142 -3.91 -10.33 -11.57
N ALA A 143 -4.71 -10.90 -10.66
CA ALA A 143 -4.79 -10.47 -9.27
C ALA A 143 -3.42 -10.49 -8.58
N ARG A 144 -2.62 -11.52 -8.86
CA ARG A 144 -1.24 -11.65 -8.36
C ARG A 144 -0.34 -10.50 -8.82
N GLU A 145 -0.41 -10.14 -10.10
CA GLU A 145 0.35 -9.00 -10.65
C GLU A 145 -0.12 -7.68 -10.04
N LEU A 146 -1.42 -7.52 -9.78
CA LEU A 146 -1.97 -6.33 -9.12
C LEU A 146 -1.44 -6.20 -7.68
N LEU A 147 -1.43 -7.30 -6.91
CA LEU A 147 -0.82 -7.35 -5.58
C LEU A 147 0.68 -7.03 -5.61
N ASP A 148 1.40 -7.60 -6.57
CA ASP A 148 2.82 -7.33 -6.78
C ASP A 148 3.08 -5.83 -6.97
N LEU A 149 2.28 -5.15 -7.78
CA LEU A 149 2.39 -3.71 -8.04
C LEU A 149 1.99 -2.88 -6.82
N ALA A 150 0.89 -3.23 -6.17
CA ALA A 150 0.44 -2.57 -4.94
C ALA A 150 1.51 -2.60 -3.85
N PHE A 151 2.16 -3.74 -3.65
CA PHE A 151 3.22 -3.85 -2.64
C PHE A 151 4.55 -3.24 -3.08
N LYS A 152 5.05 -3.56 -4.28
CA LYS A 152 6.38 -3.13 -4.73
C LYS A 152 6.45 -1.63 -4.99
N ASP A 153 5.42 -1.08 -5.62
CA ASP A 153 5.43 0.30 -6.08
C ASP A 153 4.58 1.23 -5.18
N GLY A 154 3.67 0.68 -4.40
CA GLY A 154 2.84 1.43 -3.45
C GLY A 154 3.36 1.34 -2.01
N LEU A 155 3.38 0.13 -1.45
CA LEU A 155 3.69 -0.08 -0.04
C LEU A 155 5.17 0.11 0.31
N LEU A 156 6.09 -0.49 -0.46
CA LEU A 156 7.54 -0.39 -0.17
C LEU A 156 8.03 1.08 -0.13
N PRO A 157 7.58 1.98 -1.03
CA PRO A 157 7.91 3.39 -0.91
C PRO A 157 7.32 4.05 0.34
N ALA A 158 6.08 3.73 0.74
CA ALA A 158 5.45 4.28 1.93
C ALA A 158 6.20 3.90 3.22
N MET A 159 6.80 2.71 3.26
CA MET A 159 7.64 2.27 4.39
C MET A 159 8.87 3.13 4.61
N GLN A 160 9.45 3.71 3.55
CA GLN A 160 10.64 4.57 3.68
C GLN A 160 10.33 5.87 4.43
N ASP A 161 9.07 6.31 4.45
CA ASP A 161 8.66 7.49 5.21
C ASP A 161 8.45 7.21 6.68
N VAL A 162 7.95 6.00 7.01
CA VAL A 162 7.86 5.52 8.40
C VAL A 162 9.25 5.52 9.07
N LEU A 163 10.30 5.19 8.31
CA LEU A 163 11.69 5.31 8.77
C LEU A 163 12.07 6.75 9.14
N VAL A 164 11.73 7.72 8.30
CA VAL A 164 12.05 9.13 8.51
C VAL A 164 11.30 9.68 9.72
N GLY A 165 10.01 9.37 9.86
CA GLY A 165 9.20 9.73 11.03
C GLY A 165 9.77 9.17 12.34
N THR A 166 10.05 7.86 12.38
CA THR A 166 10.58 7.18 13.58
C THR A 166 11.92 7.75 14.03
N VAL A 167 12.80 8.14 13.09
CA VAL A 167 14.09 8.77 13.41
C VAL A 167 13.88 10.17 14.00
N LYS A 168 12.94 10.94 13.43
CA LYS A 168 12.60 12.28 13.92
C LYS A 168 12.04 12.22 15.34
N ASP A 169 11.13 11.31 15.63
CA ASP A 169 10.51 11.14 16.95
C ASP A 169 11.54 10.76 18.02
N LYS A 170 12.49 9.86 17.69
CA LYS A 170 13.60 9.50 18.60
C LYS A 170 14.56 10.67 18.86
N ILE A 171 14.80 11.53 17.87
CA ILE A 171 15.63 12.73 18.04
C ILE A 171 14.90 13.77 18.91
N GLU A 172 13.58 13.92 18.78
CA GLU A 172 12.80 14.84 19.61
C GLU A 172 12.66 14.34 21.05
N ALA A 173 12.48 13.03 21.25
CA ALA A 173 12.43 12.42 22.57
C ALA A 173 13.76 12.51 23.34
N SER A 174 14.90 12.52 22.65
CA SER A 174 16.24 12.65 23.27
C SER A 174 16.65 14.11 23.58
N LYS A 175 15.81 15.08 23.21
CA LYS A 175 15.97 16.51 23.55
C LYS A 175 15.18 16.96 24.79
N LYS A 176 14.38 16.06 25.37
CA LYS A 176 13.70 16.25 26.67
C LYS A 176 14.48 15.56 27.77
#